data_AF-A0A946BZ45-F1
#
_entry.id   AF-A0A946BZ45-F1
#
_cell.length_a   1.000
_cell.length_b   1.000
_cell.length_c   1.000
_cell.angle_alpha   90.00
_cell.angle_beta   90.00
_cell.angle_gamma   90.00
#
_symmetry.space_group_name_H-M   'P 1'
#
loop_
_entity.id
_entity.type
_entity.pdbx_description
1 polymer ?
#
loop_
_entity_poly.entity_id
_entity_poly.type
_entity_poly.pdbx_seq_one_letter_code
_entity_poly.pdbx_strand_id
1 'polypeptide(L)'
;MSGAFVIRNQKGHYWGKAGHWVIGTHNGQVAIWDFHDAAINTLFELGSKDTDLRGEVLSTEIENGKPKNLAISDHPLPINDGIETDMPLENAEGDPTT
;
A
#
# COMPACT_ATOMS: atom_id res chain seq x y z
N MET A 1 -3.01 23.19 3.50
CA MET A 1 -2.68 22.12 2.55
C MET A 1 -1.56 21.31 3.17
N SER A 2 -1.87 20.12 3.68
CA SER A 2 -0.88 19.22 4.26
C SER A 2 -0.46 18.25 3.16
N GLY A 3 0.64 18.55 2.48
CA GLY A 3 1.30 17.59 1.61
C GLY A 3 2.02 16.55 2.47
N ALA A 4 2.07 15.31 2.01
CA ALA A 4 2.87 14.26 2.59
C ALA A 4 3.72 13.59 1.52
N PHE A 5 4.62 12.74 1.96
CA PHE A 5 5.51 11.97 1.13
C PHE A 5 5.15 10.49 1.25
N VAL A 6 5.30 9.77 0.16
CA VAL A 6 5.13 8.32 0.08
C VAL A 6 6.32 7.72 -0.66
N ILE A 7 6.65 6.47 -0.36
CA ILE A 7 7.72 5.75 -1.04
C ILE A 7 7.09 4.81 -2.05
N ARG A 8 7.52 4.86 -3.30
CA ARG A 8 7.10 3.98 -4.39
C ARG A 8 8.31 3.21 -4.92
N ASN A 9 8.14 1.95 -5.29
CA ASN A 9 9.18 1.16 -5.95
C ASN A 9 9.06 1.21 -7.48
N GLN A 10 10.06 0.65 -8.17
CA GLN A 10 10.10 0.55 -9.63
C GLN A 10 8.94 -0.23 -10.25
N LYS A 11 8.23 -1.05 -9.46
CA LYS A 11 7.04 -1.81 -9.88
C LYS A 11 5.72 -1.05 -9.70
N GLY A 12 5.78 0.14 -9.08
CA GLY A 12 4.61 0.95 -8.76
C GLY A 12 3.87 0.55 -7.49
N HIS A 13 4.50 -0.24 -6.62
CA HIS A 13 3.98 -0.49 -5.28
C HIS A 13 4.47 0.59 -4.32
N TYR A 14 3.63 0.91 -3.34
CA TYR A 14 3.90 1.87 -2.29
C TYR A 14 4.32 1.17 -1.00
N TRP A 15 5.15 1.82 -0.18
CA TRP A 15 5.52 1.26 1.12
C TRP A 15 4.34 1.34 2.10
N GLY A 16 3.99 0.23 2.73
CA GLY A 16 2.89 0.13 3.69
C GLY A 16 3.32 0.37 5.13
N LYS A 17 2.38 0.84 5.97
CA LYS A 17 2.61 1.06 7.42
C LYS A 17 3.01 -0.20 8.17
N ALA A 18 2.62 -1.37 7.66
CA ALA A 18 2.93 -2.68 8.21
C ALA A 18 4.25 -3.27 7.68
N GLY A 19 5.08 -2.46 7.01
CA GLY A 19 6.43 -2.87 6.59
C GLY A 19 6.48 -3.78 5.36
N HIS A 20 5.46 -3.71 4.50
CA HIS A 20 5.37 -4.45 3.25
C HIS A 20 4.88 -3.55 2.11
N TRP A 21 5.12 -3.96 0.86
CA TRP A 21 4.67 -3.23 -0.32
C TRP A 21 3.16 -3.40 -0.56
N VAL A 22 2.46 -2.31 -0.86
CA VAL A 22 1.01 -2.25 -1.09
C VAL A 22 0.70 -1.55 -2.43
N ILE A 23 -0.44 -1.85 -3.04
CA ILE A 23 -0.92 -1.12 -4.25
C ILE A 23 -1.55 0.21 -3.90
N GLY A 24 -1.49 1.15 -4.85
CA GLY A 24 -2.13 2.47 -4.75
C GLY A 24 -3.64 2.40 -4.49
N THR A 25 -4.30 1.29 -4.85
CA THR A 25 -5.72 1.01 -4.55
C THR A 25 -5.98 0.86 -3.05
N HIS A 26 -4.97 0.44 -2.28
CA HIS A 26 -5.02 0.34 -0.81
C HIS A 26 -4.36 1.55 -0.15
N ASN A 27 -4.74 2.75 -0.57
CA ASN A 27 -4.25 4.03 -0.04
C ASN A 27 -4.27 4.15 1.49
N GLY A 28 -5.23 3.51 2.18
CA GLY A 28 -5.29 3.49 3.65
C GLY A 28 -4.15 2.74 4.35
N GLN A 29 -3.50 1.82 3.64
CA GLN A 29 -2.40 0.99 4.16
C GLN A 29 -1.02 1.59 3.85
N VAL A 30 -0.95 2.58 2.97
CA VAL A 30 0.28 3.26 2.55
C VAL A 30 0.85 4.07 3.72
N ALA A 31 2.15 3.92 3.96
CA ALA A 31 2.89 4.75 4.88
C ALA A 31 3.06 6.15 4.29
N ILE A 32 2.78 7.15 5.12
CA ILE A 32 2.86 8.57 4.79
C ILE A 32 3.85 9.21 5.74
N TRP A 33 4.61 10.17 5.22
CA TRP A 33 5.54 10.97 5.99
C TRP A 33 5.23 12.44 5.82
N ASP A 34 5.24 13.22 6.90
CA ASP A 34 5.07 14.67 6.83
C ASP A 34 6.31 15.37 6.23
N PHE A 35 7.47 14.73 6.33
CA PHE A 35 8.76 15.29 5.93
C PHE A 35 9.46 14.43 4.86
N HIS A 36 10.04 15.08 3.86
CA HIS A 36 10.69 14.42 2.72
C HIS A 36 11.93 13.63 3.16
N ASP A 37 12.75 14.20 4.03
CA ASP A 37 13.96 13.57 4.58
C ASP A 37 13.64 12.31 5.38
N ALA A 38 12.51 12.29 6.12
CA ALA A 38 12.06 11.10 6.83
C ALA A 38 11.73 9.95 5.86
N ALA A 39 11.07 10.25 4.74
CA ALA A 39 10.81 9.26 3.70
C ALA A 39 12.09 8.79 3.00
N ILE A 40 13.05 9.70 2.76
CA ILE A 40 14.36 9.35 2.17
C ILE A 40 15.16 8.43 3.10
N ASN A 41 15.17 8.69 4.41
CA ASN A 41 15.83 7.82 5.38
C ASN A 41 15.25 6.40 5.33
N THR A 42 13.92 6.26 5.31
CA THR A 42 13.30 4.93 5.16
C THR A 42 13.64 4.29 3.81
N LEU A 43 13.61 5.04 2.71
CA LEU A 43 14.00 4.51 1.40
C LEU A 43 15.46 4.02 1.39
N PHE A 44 16.36 4.75 2.04
CA PHE A 44 17.77 4.36 2.18
C PHE A 44 17.91 3.06 2.99
N GLU A 45 17.19 2.94 4.11
CA GLU A 45 17.17 1.71 4.90
C GLU A 45 16.66 0.51 4.10
N LEU A 46 15.64 0.70 3.26
CA LEU A 46 15.14 -0.33 2.36
C LEU A 46 16.19 -0.72 1.30
N GLY A 47 16.82 0.27 0.66
CA GLY A 47 17.89 0.06 -0.31
C GLY A 47 19.15 -0.58 0.28
N SER A 48 19.39 -0.41 1.58
CA SER A 48 20.48 -1.09 2.29
C SER A 48 20.19 -2.57 2.55
N LYS A 49 18.90 -2.97 2.63
CA LYS A 49 18.49 -4.38 2.80
C LYS A 49 18.33 -5.07 1.45
N ASP A 50 17.92 -4.33 0.43
CA ASP A 50 17.72 -4.80 -0.93
C ASP A 50 18.39 -3.82 -1.91
N THR A 51 19.58 -4.17 -2.37
CA THR A 51 20.40 -3.32 -3.25
C THR A 51 19.87 -3.24 -4.68
N ASP A 52 18.93 -4.11 -5.07
CA ASP A 52 18.25 -4.06 -6.37
C ASP A 52 17.01 -3.15 -6.33
N LEU A 53 16.51 -2.85 -5.12
CA LEU A 53 15.40 -1.92 -4.94
C LEU A 53 15.75 -0.54 -5.53
N ARG A 54 14.84 -0.05 -6.39
CA ARG A 54 14.88 1.31 -6.94
C ARG A 54 13.59 1.98 -6.56
N GLY A 55 13.56 2.49 -5.34
CA GLY A 55 12.45 3.30 -4.87
C GLY A 55 12.65 4.79 -5.11
N GLU A 56 11.55 5.50 -5.18
CA GLU A 56 11.48 6.96 -5.29
C GLU A 56 10.53 7.51 -4.21
N VAL A 57 10.82 8.72 -3.73
CA VAL A 57 9.93 9.45 -2.81
C VAL A 57 9.06 10.39 -3.64
N LEU A 58 7.75 10.26 -3.49
CA LEU A 58 6.76 11.07 -4.19
C LEU A 58 6.02 11.95 -3.19
N SER A 59 5.81 13.22 -3.54
CA SER A 59 4.91 14.10 -2.80
C SER A 59 3.46 13.84 -3.23
N THR A 60 2.59 13.71 -2.24
CA THR A 60 1.16 13.43 -2.41
C THR A 60 0.36 14.35 -1.50
N GLU A 61 -0.84 14.73 -1.93
CA GLU A 61 -1.73 15.50 -1.06
C GLU A 61 -2.45 14.55 -0.08
N ILE A 62 -2.64 14.95 1.17
CA ILE A 62 -3.44 14.16 2.12
C ILE A 62 -4.84 14.73 2.21
N GLU A 63 -5.83 13.87 2.00
CA GLU A 63 -7.24 14.18 2.23
C GLU A 63 -7.81 13.18 3.24
N ASN A 64 -8.36 13.70 4.34
CA ASN A 64 -8.97 12.89 5.40
C ASN A 64 -8.04 11.82 6.01
N GLY A 65 -6.75 12.14 6.15
CA GLY A 65 -5.73 11.24 6.71
C GLY A 65 -5.26 10.13 5.76
N LYS A 66 -5.68 10.17 4.49
CA LYS A 66 -5.27 9.23 3.45
C LYS A 66 -4.55 9.97 2.31
N PRO A 67 -3.50 9.39 1.72
CA PRO A 67 -2.88 9.95 0.53
C PRO A 67 -3.89 9.95 -0.62
N LYS A 68 -4.20 11.15 -1.13
CA LYS A 68 -5.00 11.41 -2.32
C LYS A 68 -4.03 11.62 -3.49
N ASN A 69 -4.42 11.20 -4.69
CA ASN A 69 -3.61 11.32 -5.91
C ASN A 69 -2.43 10.32 -6.02
N LEU A 70 -2.56 9.13 -5.41
CA LEU A 70 -1.67 8.02 -5.74
C LEU A 70 -1.94 7.58 -7.18
N ALA A 71 -0.95 7.76 -8.06
CA ALA A 71 -1.02 7.27 -9.43
C ALA A 71 -1.33 5.76 -9.41
N ILE A 72 -2.42 5.36 -10.07
CA ILE A 72 -2.83 3.97 -10.18
C ILE A 72 -1.67 3.22 -10.86
N SER A 73 -1.08 2.26 -10.16
CA SER A 73 -0.02 1.42 -10.72
C SER A 73 -0.60 0.65 -11.91
N ASP A 74 0.04 0.76 -13.08
CA ASP A 74 -0.36 0.07 -14.31
C ASP A 74 -0.07 -1.45 -14.25
N HIS A 75 0.66 -1.90 -13.21
CA HIS A 75 1.00 -3.30 -12.99
C HIS A 75 0.27 -3.90 -11.79
N PRO A 76 -0.44 -5.03 -11.98
CA PRO A 76 -1.06 -5.76 -10.88
C PRO A 76 0.01 -6.31 -9.93
N LEU A 77 -0.28 -6.27 -8.62
CA LEU A 77 0.50 -7.06 -7.66
C LEU A 77 0.43 -8.54 -8.06
N PRO A 78 1.54 -9.29 -7.97
CA PRO A 78 1.41 -10.74 -7.92
C PRO A 78 0.51 -11.07 -6.73
N ILE A 79 -0.56 -11.80 -7.01
CA ILE A 79 -1.49 -12.33 -6.01
C ILE A 79 -0.63 -13.21 -5.09
N ASN A 80 -0.44 -12.77 -3.85
CA ASN A 80 0.17 -13.63 -2.84
C ASN A 80 -0.93 -14.64 -2.46
N ASP A 81 -0.89 -15.81 -3.10
CA ASP A 81 -1.70 -16.98 -2.76
C ASP A 81 -1.33 -17.37 -1.31
N GLY A 82 -2.15 -16.95 -0.33
CA GLY A 82 -1.80 -17.13 1.08
C GLY A 82 -2.54 -16.27 2.09
N ILE A 83 -3.48 -15.42 1.69
CA ILE A 83 -4.51 -14.96 2.63
C ILE A 83 -5.67 -15.97 2.55
N GLU A 84 -5.53 -17.06 3.32
CA GLU A 84 -6.69 -17.83 3.77
C GLU A 84 -7.64 -16.85 4.45
N THR A 85 -8.63 -16.42 3.67
CA THR A 85 -9.67 -15.54 4.14
C THR A 85 -10.64 -16.47 4.87
N ASP A 86 -10.43 -16.63 6.18
CA ASP A 86 -11.44 -17.17 7.09
C ASP A 86 -12.62 -16.20 7.09
N MET A 87 -13.51 -16.36 6.11
CA MET A 87 -14.78 -15.67 6.06
C MET A 87 -15.83 -16.59 6.68
N PRO A 88 -16.53 -16.16 7.74
CA PRO A 88 -17.63 -16.93 8.30
C PRO A 88 -18.76 -16.97 7.26
N LEU A 89 -19.19 -18.17 6.90
CA LEU A 89 -20.32 -18.41 5.99
C LEU A 89 -21.60 -17.92 6.68
N GLU A 90 -22.04 -16.72 6.29
CA GLU A 90 -23.30 -16.12 6.74
C GLU A 90 -24.48 -16.77 6.02
N ASN A 91 -25.48 -17.14 6.82
CA ASN A 91 -26.70 -17.87 6.47
C ASN A 91 -27.53 -17.22 5.35
N ALA A 92 -28.22 -18.05 4.56
CA ALA A 92 -29.56 -17.72 4.08
C ALA A 92 -30.38 -19.00 3.87
N GLU A 93 -31.52 -19.03 4.55
CA GLU A 93 -32.55 -20.07 4.57
C GLU A 93 -33.10 -20.45 3.19
N GLY A 94 -33.50 -21.71 3.06
CA GLY A 94 -34.28 -22.22 1.94
C GLY A 94 -34.90 -23.58 2.29
N ASP A 95 -35.97 -23.57 3.07
CA ASP A 95 -36.93 -24.68 3.14
C ASP A 95 -37.54 -24.89 1.74
N PRO A 96 -37.62 -26.13 1.21
CA PRO A 96 -38.92 -26.79 1.20
C PRO A 96 -38.88 -28.31 1.39
N THR A 97 -39.73 -28.79 2.31
CA THR A 97 -40.51 -30.05 2.33
C THR A 97 -40.33 -31.07 1.18
N THR A 98 -40.00 -32.33 1.52
CA THR A 98 -40.72 -33.58 1.16
C THR A 98 -40.17 -34.76 1.95
#